data_AF-A0A840DSM1-F1
#
_entry.id   AF-A0A840DSM1-F1
#
_cell.length_a   1.000
_cell.length_b   1.000
_cell.length_c   1.000
_cell.angle_alpha   90.00
_cell.angle_beta   90.00
_cell.angle_gamma   90.00
#
_symmetry.space_group_name_H-M   'P 1'
#
loop_
_entity.id
_entity.type
_entity.pdbx_description
1 polymer ?
#
loop_
_entity_poly.entity_id
_entity_poly.type
_entity_poly.pdbx_seq_one_letter_code
_entity_poly.pdbx_strand_id
1 'polypeptide(L)'
;MSKASLTINIAFKIANAYNRNRIIQENENSILGFFSLEIFLEQLAMHIISEQTAIFSFYIQNGSISDEQFLKIIHTVKKLQKAPLYINKIGTLSITQLAAYGQRLKRQHNLIVLIIAYTQLIIKNSRHSLENHIQKITLDLKTLPKKLNIPIVALSQLSHQVKNRTDKCSQLSNLGDFSSIKQNAVIRPFIFKYRKANYLKNVEF
;
A
#
# COMPACT_ATOMS: atom_id res chain seq x y z
N MET A 1 3.23 5.72 12.87
CA MET A 1 3.42 4.91 11.66
C MET A 1 3.09 5.73 10.41
N SER A 2 3.94 5.71 9.38
CA SER A 2 3.64 6.34 8.07
C SER A 2 2.56 5.54 7.32
N LYS A 3 1.85 6.15 6.37
CA LYS A 3 0.87 5.44 5.51
C LYS A 3 1.49 4.25 4.79
N ALA A 4 2.74 4.42 4.34
CA ALA A 4 3.51 3.37 3.71
C ALA A 4 3.84 2.23 4.66
N SER A 5 4.28 2.55 5.88
CA SER A 5 4.53 1.56 6.93
C SER A 5 3.28 0.76 7.25
N LEU A 6 2.11 1.40 7.37
CA LEU A 6 0.86 0.68 7.58
C LEU A 6 0.55 -0.26 6.40
N THR A 7 0.68 0.24 5.18
CA THR A 7 0.31 -0.53 3.98
C THR A 7 1.22 -1.74 3.80
N ILE A 8 2.53 -1.57 3.90
CA ILE A 8 3.47 -2.67 3.69
C ILE A 8 3.32 -3.73 4.80
N ASN A 9 3.00 -3.32 6.03
CA ASN A 9 2.73 -4.26 7.11
C ASN A 9 1.43 -5.03 6.89
N ILE A 10 0.38 -4.40 6.37
CA ILE A 10 -0.84 -5.10 5.95
C ILE A 10 -0.50 -6.10 4.83
N ALA A 11 0.25 -5.68 3.81
CA ALA A 11 0.66 -6.54 2.70
C ALA A 11 1.45 -7.77 3.20
N PHE A 12 2.39 -7.55 4.11
CA PHE A 12 3.20 -8.60 4.74
C PHE A 12 2.36 -9.58 5.56
N LYS A 13 1.42 -9.08 6.37
CA LYS A 13 0.51 -9.92 7.16
C LYS A 13 -0.39 -10.76 6.27
N ILE A 14 -0.94 -10.18 5.20
CA ILE A 14 -1.74 -10.91 4.21
C ILE A 14 -0.90 -12.00 3.55
N ALA A 15 0.29 -11.67 3.04
CA ALA A 15 1.18 -12.64 2.40
C ALA A 15 1.53 -13.82 3.32
N ASN A 16 1.82 -13.56 4.59
CA ASN A 16 2.11 -14.61 5.57
C ASN A 16 0.89 -15.45 5.94
N ALA A 17 -0.30 -14.85 6.03
CA ALA A 17 -1.54 -15.59 6.28
C ALA A 17 -1.84 -16.57 5.13
N TYR A 18 -1.65 -16.13 3.88
CA TYR A 18 -1.75 -17.00 2.71
C TYR A 18 -0.72 -18.13 2.75
N ASN A 19 0.53 -17.85 3.14
CA ASN A 19 1.57 -18.90 3.23
C ASN A 19 1.27 -19.95 4.32
N ARG A 20 0.64 -19.55 5.44
CA ARG A 20 0.25 -20.49 6.51
C ARG A 20 -0.89 -21.40 6.08
N ASN A 21 -1.91 -20.86 5.42
CA ASN A 21 -3.04 -21.65 4.90
C ASN A 21 -2.62 -22.58 3.76
N ARG A 22 -1.47 -22.31 3.13
CA ARG A 22 -0.85 -23.11 2.07
C ARG A 22 -0.33 -24.46 2.52
N ILE A 23 0.00 -24.62 3.80
CA ILE A 23 0.37 -25.93 4.38
C ILE A 23 -0.80 -26.93 4.23
N ILE A 24 -2.03 -26.44 4.02
CA ILE A 24 -3.26 -27.24 3.97
C ILE A 24 -3.71 -27.54 2.52
N GLN A 25 -3.21 -26.82 1.51
CA GLN A 25 -3.60 -27.01 0.10
C GLN A 25 -2.37 -27.03 -0.80
N GLU A 26 -1.99 -28.23 -1.25
CA GLU A 26 -0.93 -28.43 -2.22
C GLU A 26 -1.30 -27.79 -3.58
N ASN A 27 -0.30 -27.15 -4.20
CA ASN A 27 -0.13 -26.98 -5.66
C ASN A 27 -0.11 -25.60 -6.34
N GLU A 28 -0.20 -24.45 -5.67
CA GLU A 28 0.11 -23.17 -6.38
C GLU A 28 0.93 -22.18 -5.56
N ASN A 29 2.11 -21.78 -6.10
CA ASN A 29 3.00 -20.72 -5.59
C ASN A 29 2.38 -19.34 -5.78
N SER A 30 1.27 -19.07 -5.09
CA SER A 30 0.56 -17.79 -5.18
C SER A 30 1.27 -16.68 -4.43
N ILE A 31 1.32 -15.50 -5.06
CA ILE A 31 2.03 -14.34 -4.50
C ILE A 31 1.12 -13.12 -4.35
N LEU A 32 1.47 -12.25 -3.41
CA LEU A 32 0.97 -10.89 -3.32
C LEU A 32 1.96 -9.94 -3.98
N GLY A 33 1.49 -9.13 -4.93
CA GLY A 33 2.30 -8.10 -5.58
C GLY A 33 2.11 -6.75 -4.91
N PHE A 34 3.21 -6.01 -4.74
CA PHE A 34 3.23 -4.67 -4.18
C PHE A 34 4.04 -3.73 -5.09
N PHE A 35 3.39 -2.71 -5.65
CA PHE A 35 4.06 -1.65 -6.39
C PHE A 35 4.31 -0.46 -5.48
N SER A 36 5.58 -0.19 -5.22
CA SER A 36 6.03 1.01 -4.52
C SER A 36 6.52 2.04 -5.54
N LEU A 37 5.78 3.15 -5.63
CA LEU A 37 6.09 4.26 -6.54
C LEU A 37 6.93 5.35 -5.85
N GLU A 38 6.81 5.47 -4.53
CA GLU A 38 7.48 6.54 -3.77
C GLU A 38 8.70 6.02 -2.98
N ILE A 39 8.58 4.84 -2.38
CA ILE A 39 9.50 4.39 -1.32
C ILE A 39 10.41 3.26 -1.81
N PHE A 40 11.66 3.25 -1.36
CA PHE A 40 12.65 2.23 -1.70
C PHE A 40 12.38 0.90 -0.97
N LEU A 41 12.86 -0.21 -1.55
CA LEU A 41 12.63 -1.55 -1.01
C LEU A 41 13.22 -1.70 0.39
N GLU A 42 14.40 -1.14 0.61
CA GLU A 42 15.16 -1.17 1.86
C GLU A 42 14.38 -0.44 2.98
N GLN A 43 13.74 0.67 2.64
CA GLN A 43 12.90 1.44 3.57
C GLN A 43 11.60 0.69 3.90
N LEU A 44 10.99 0.02 2.91
CA LEU A 44 9.82 -0.83 3.13
C LEU A 44 10.16 -2.04 4.01
N ALA A 45 11.29 -2.69 3.77
CA ALA A 45 11.79 -3.79 4.60
C ALA A 45 12.04 -3.32 6.03
N MET A 46 12.68 -2.16 6.21
CA MET A 46 12.90 -1.56 7.54
C MET A 46 11.57 -1.28 8.25
N HIS A 47 10.54 -0.81 7.55
CA HIS A 47 9.21 -0.64 8.12
C HIS A 47 8.56 -1.95 8.58
N ILE A 48 8.79 -3.05 7.87
CA ILE A 48 8.32 -4.37 8.29
C ILE A 48 9.10 -4.83 9.51
N ILE A 49 10.42 -4.78 9.46
CA ILE A 49 11.28 -5.26 10.55
C ILE A 49 10.96 -4.49 11.84
N SER A 50 10.93 -3.16 11.77
CA SER A 50 10.64 -2.30 12.92
C SER A 50 9.26 -2.59 13.55
N GLU A 51 8.22 -2.86 12.74
CA GLU A 51 6.89 -3.17 13.26
C GLU A 51 6.82 -4.57 13.89
N GLN A 52 7.47 -5.55 13.27
CA GLN A 52 7.45 -6.94 13.73
C GLN A 52 8.31 -7.17 14.97
N THR A 53 9.40 -6.42 15.14
CA THR A 53 10.30 -6.52 16.30
C THR A 53 9.95 -5.55 17.43
N ALA A 54 9.09 -4.56 17.15
CA ALA A 54 8.83 -3.41 18.03
C ALA A 54 10.09 -2.60 18.38
N ILE A 55 11.11 -2.62 17.52
CA ILE A 55 12.34 -1.83 17.66
C ILE A 55 12.26 -0.64 16.71
N PHE A 56 12.58 0.56 17.18
CA PHE A 56 12.60 1.74 16.32
C PHE A 56 13.66 1.62 15.22
N SER A 57 13.32 2.04 14.00
CA SER A 57 14.21 1.98 12.84
C SER A 57 15.55 2.68 13.06
N PHE A 58 15.58 3.76 13.86
CA PHE A 58 16.80 4.48 14.22
C PHE A 58 17.83 3.58 14.92
N TYR A 59 17.39 2.80 15.92
CA TYR A 59 18.27 1.89 16.65
C TYR A 59 18.77 0.75 15.75
N ILE A 60 17.92 0.24 14.87
CA ILE A 60 18.29 -0.78 13.89
C ILE A 60 19.35 -0.23 12.91
N GLN A 61 19.16 0.99 12.41
CA GLN A 61 20.08 1.62 11.44
C GLN A 61 21.43 1.95 12.05
N ASN A 62 21.46 2.40 13.30
CA ASN A 62 22.70 2.79 13.97
C ASN A 62 23.40 1.62 14.68
N GLY A 63 22.83 0.41 14.62
CA GLY A 63 23.39 -0.78 15.28
C GLY A 63 23.30 -0.76 16.81
N SER A 64 22.61 0.22 17.40
CA SER A 64 22.42 0.33 18.85
C SER A 64 21.28 -0.59 19.32
N ILE A 65 21.52 -1.90 19.22
CA ILE A 65 20.57 -2.97 19.55
C ILE A 65 21.20 -3.96 20.51
N SER A 66 20.41 -4.53 21.43
CA SER A 66 20.88 -5.62 22.29
C SER A 66 20.97 -6.95 21.54
N ASP A 67 21.67 -7.93 22.11
CA ASP A 67 21.77 -9.28 21.52
C ASP A 67 20.39 -9.94 21.35
N GLU A 68 19.49 -9.76 22.33
CA GLU A 68 18.12 -10.25 22.23
C GLU A 68 17.35 -9.60 21.06
N GLN A 69 17.52 -8.29 20.89
CA GLN A 69 16.92 -7.54 19.80
C GLN A 69 17.48 -7.98 18.45
N PHE A 70 18.78 -8.24 18.38
CA PHE A 70 19.45 -8.75 17.20
C PHE A 70 18.87 -10.12 16.79
N LEU A 71 18.69 -11.04 17.73
CA LEU A 71 18.05 -12.33 17.47
C LEU A 71 16.61 -12.18 16.96
N LYS A 72 15.83 -11.25 17.52
CA LYS A 72 14.46 -10.92 17.04
C LYS A 72 14.48 -10.40 15.60
N ILE A 73 15.45 -9.56 15.26
CA ILE A 73 15.63 -9.04 13.90
C ILE A 73 15.96 -10.19 12.93
N ILE A 74 16.93 -11.04 13.25
CA ILE A 74 17.29 -12.19 12.41
C ILE A 74 16.08 -13.08 12.15
N HIS A 75 15.31 -13.40 13.19
CA HIS A 75 14.10 -14.21 13.05
C HIS A 75 13.06 -13.54 12.13
N THR A 76 12.88 -12.23 12.25
CA THR A 76 11.97 -11.45 11.41
C THR A 76 12.43 -11.41 9.96
N VAL A 77 13.73 -11.22 9.72
CA VAL A 77 14.32 -11.24 8.36
C VAL A 77 14.12 -12.61 7.71
N LYS A 78 14.34 -13.71 8.45
CA LYS A 78 14.06 -15.07 7.95
C LYS A 78 12.59 -15.26 7.58
N LYS A 79 11.65 -14.70 8.35
CA LYS A 79 10.22 -14.69 7.99
C LYS A 79 9.96 -13.86 6.74
N LEU A 80 10.59 -12.69 6.63
CA LEU A 80 10.45 -11.80 5.49
C LEU A 80 10.93 -12.44 4.19
N GLN A 81 12.08 -13.13 4.21
CA GLN A 81 12.62 -13.86 3.06
C GLN A 81 11.69 -14.97 2.56
N LYS A 82 10.90 -15.59 3.45
CA LYS A 82 9.97 -16.66 3.11
C LYS A 82 8.56 -16.16 2.76
N ALA A 83 8.29 -14.87 2.89
CA ALA A 83 6.97 -14.33 2.62
C ALA A 83 6.70 -14.30 1.11
N PRO A 84 5.52 -14.74 0.63
CA PRO A 84 5.15 -14.68 -0.78
C PRO A 84 4.73 -13.26 -1.17
N LEU A 85 5.61 -12.29 -0.93
CA LEU A 85 5.42 -10.86 -1.13
C LEU A 85 6.43 -10.36 -2.17
N TYR A 86 5.96 -10.06 -3.36
CA TYR A 86 6.77 -9.50 -4.44
C TYR A 86 6.64 -7.99 -4.46
N ILE A 87 7.72 -7.30 -4.12
CA ILE A 87 7.78 -5.84 -4.13
C ILE A 87 8.52 -5.39 -5.38
N ASN A 88 7.86 -4.54 -6.18
CA ASN A 88 8.48 -3.90 -7.32
C ASN A 88 8.57 -2.39 -7.05
N LYS A 89 9.80 -1.84 -7.12
CA LYS A 89 10.05 -0.40 -7.03
C LYS A 89 10.21 0.15 -8.43
N ILE A 90 9.36 1.09 -8.81
CA ILE A 90 9.48 1.82 -10.07
C ILE A 90 9.02 3.26 -9.79
N GLY A 91 9.85 4.27 -10.09
CA GLY A 91 9.58 5.66 -9.71
C GLY A 91 8.28 6.20 -10.31
N THR A 92 8.06 5.98 -11.61
CA THR A 92 6.83 6.39 -12.29
C THR A 92 6.45 5.36 -13.35
N LEU A 93 5.15 5.11 -13.50
CA LEU A 93 4.62 4.18 -14.49
C LEU A 93 3.20 4.53 -14.92
N SER A 94 2.86 4.12 -16.14
CA SER A 94 1.49 4.19 -16.66
C SER A 94 0.65 3.00 -16.19
N ILE A 95 -0.68 3.12 -16.26
CA ILE A 95 -1.60 1.99 -16.01
C ILE A 95 -1.34 0.83 -16.97
N THR A 96 -0.95 1.11 -18.22
CA THR A 96 -0.66 0.07 -19.22
C THR A 96 0.58 -0.75 -18.86
N GLN A 97 1.64 -0.09 -18.39
CA GLN A 97 2.83 -0.76 -17.87
C GLN A 97 2.49 -1.59 -16.63
N LEU A 98 1.71 -1.03 -15.70
CA LEU A 98 1.28 -1.73 -14.49
C LEU A 98 0.48 -3.00 -14.84
N ALA A 99 -0.42 -2.92 -15.82
CA ALA A 99 -1.16 -4.08 -16.32
C ALA A 99 -0.23 -5.14 -16.93
N ALA A 100 0.73 -4.75 -17.77
CA ALA A 100 1.69 -5.68 -18.36
C ALA A 100 2.54 -6.39 -17.30
N TYR A 101 3.04 -5.65 -16.30
CA TYR A 101 3.77 -6.25 -15.19
C TYR A 101 2.90 -7.19 -14.35
N GLY A 102 1.66 -6.79 -14.04
CA GLY A 102 0.71 -7.63 -13.32
C GLY A 102 0.40 -8.93 -14.05
N GLN A 103 0.20 -8.89 -15.37
CA GLN A 103 0.00 -10.07 -16.20
C GLN A 103 1.23 -10.98 -16.20
N ARG A 104 2.43 -10.41 -16.32
CA ARG A 104 3.69 -11.17 -16.26
C ARG A 104 3.83 -11.90 -14.91
N LEU A 105 3.64 -11.17 -13.80
CA LEU A 105 3.68 -11.76 -12.46
C LEU A 105 2.60 -12.83 -12.27
N LYS A 106 1.39 -12.63 -12.81
CA LYS A 106 0.33 -13.64 -12.77
C LYS A 106 0.72 -14.93 -13.48
N ARG A 107 1.35 -14.84 -14.66
CA ARG A 107 1.82 -16.01 -15.42
C ARG A 107 2.99 -16.73 -14.74
N GLN A 108 3.90 -16.00 -14.12
CA GLN A 108 5.12 -16.58 -13.52
C GLN A 108 4.90 -17.13 -12.10
N HIS A 109 4.03 -16.49 -11.33
CA HIS A 109 3.96 -16.68 -9.88
C HIS A 109 2.53 -16.68 -9.32
N ASN A 110 1.51 -16.89 -10.17
CA ASN A 110 0.12 -16.94 -9.74
C ASN A 110 -0.29 -15.79 -8.80
N LEU A 111 -0.12 -14.56 -9.27
CA LEU A 111 -0.49 -13.33 -8.56
C LEU A 111 -1.97 -13.38 -8.14
N ILE A 112 -2.24 -13.26 -6.84
CA ILE A 112 -3.61 -13.30 -6.27
C ILE A 112 -4.15 -11.93 -5.87
N VAL A 113 -3.27 -11.00 -5.50
CA VAL A 113 -3.65 -9.65 -5.06
C VAL A 113 -2.57 -8.68 -5.51
N LEU A 114 -2.99 -7.49 -5.96
CA LEU A 114 -2.07 -6.41 -6.29
C LEU A 114 -2.32 -5.17 -5.44
N ILE A 115 -1.28 -4.68 -4.76
CA ILE A 115 -1.30 -3.45 -3.98
C ILE A 115 -0.47 -2.37 -4.70
N ILE A 116 -0.99 -1.14 -4.78
CA ILE A 116 -0.36 0.00 -5.47
C ILE A 116 -0.25 1.19 -4.51
N ALA A 117 0.98 1.65 -4.26
CA ALA A 117 1.32 2.73 -3.34
C ALA A 117 2.26 3.77 -4.01
N TYR A 118 1.82 4.97 -4.44
CA TYR A 118 0.50 5.61 -4.34
C TYR A 118 0.01 6.03 -5.72
N THR A 119 -1.31 6.00 -5.94
CA THR A 119 -1.92 6.20 -7.26
C THR A 119 -1.61 7.55 -7.91
N GLN A 120 -1.29 8.58 -7.13
CA GLN A 120 -0.90 9.90 -7.65
C GLN A 120 0.36 9.89 -8.51
N LEU A 121 1.25 8.92 -8.31
CA LEU A 121 2.51 8.81 -9.04
C LEU A 121 2.36 8.04 -10.37
N ILE A 122 1.14 7.63 -10.70
CA ILE A 122 0.84 7.01 -11.99
C ILE A 122 0.81 8.13 -13.05
N ILE A 123 1.65 7.99 -14.08
CA ILE A 123 1.71 8.97 -15.17
C ILE A 123 0.60 8.70 -16.17
N LYS A 124 -0.05 9.78 -16.58
CA LYS A 124 -0.91 9.85 -17.76
C LYS A 124 -0.46 11.07 -18.54
N ASN A 125 -0.16 10.91 -19.83
CA ASN A 125 0.18 12.03 -20.71
C ASN A 125 -1.06 12.94 -20.82
N SER A 126 -1.13 13.98 -19.99
CA SER A 126 -2.30 14.83 -19.84
C SER A 126 -1.84 16.23 -19.43
N ARG A 127 -2.11 17.23 -20.28
CA ARG A 127 -1.89 18.66 -19.97
C ARG A 127 -2.97 19.26 -19.05
N HIS A 128 -3.78 18.42 -18.40
CA HIS A 128 -4.93 18.87 -17.60
C HIS A 128 -4.58 19.12 -16.13
N SER A 129 -5.43 19.86 -15.44
CA SER A 129 -5.35 20.11 -14.00
C SER A 129 -5.25 18.81 -13.18
N LEU A 130 -4.61 18.90 -12.02
CA LEU A 130 -4.30 17.75 -11.14
C LEU A 130 -5.56 17.02 -10.63
N GLU A 131 -6.67 17.73 -10.46
CA GLU A 131 -7.98 17.14 -10.09
C GLU A 131 -8.51 16.22 -11.19
N ASN A 132 -8.46 16.67 -12.44
CA ASN A 132 -8.84 15.87 -13.61
C ASN A 132 -7.93 14.65 -13.80
N HIS A 133 -6.68 14.73 -13.35
CA HIS A 133 -5.72 13.63 -13.43
C HIS A 133 -6.10 12.45 -12.51
N ILE A 134 -6.48 12.73 -11.25
CA ILE A 134 -6.84 11.70 -10.27
C ILE A 134 -8.12 10.97 -10.68
N GLN A 135 -9.13 11.70 -11.17
CA GLN A 135 -10.37 11.10 -11.69
C GLN A 135 -10.07 10.13 -12.84
N LYS A 136 -9.23 10.56 -13.80
CA LYS A 136 -8.83 9.73 -14.94
C LYS A 136 -8.08 8.47 -14.52
N ILE A 137 -7.13 8.57 -13.57
CA ILE A 137 -6.42 7.40 -13.04
C ILE A 137 -7.40 6.44 -12.36
N THR A 138 -8.36 6.96 -11.59
CA THR A 138 -9.35 6.15 -10.89
C THR A 138 -10.22 5.34 -11.87
N LEU A 139 -10.65 5.97 -12.97
CA LEU A 139 -11.39 5.29 -14.04
C LEU A 139 -10.54 4.19 -14.70
N ASP A 140 -9.28 4.48 -15.00
CA ASP A 140 -8.37 3.50 -15.62
C ASP A 140 -8.13 2.31 -14.67
N LEU A 141 -7.92 2.57 -13.37
CA LEU A 141 -7.75 1.56 -12.34
C LEU A 141 -8.99 0.68 -12.17
N LYS A 142 -10.20 1.18 -12.46
CA LYS A 142 -11.44 0.36 -12.44
C LYS A 142 -11.44 -0.76 -13.46
N THR A 143 -10.69 -0.59 -14.56
CA THR A 143 -10.58 -1.63 -15.60
C THR A 143 -9.55 -2.71 -15.25
N LEU A 144 -8.61 -2.39 -14.37
CA LEU A 144 -7.44 -3.23 -14.10
C LEU A 144 -7.78 -4.56 -13.39
N PRO A 145 -8.68 -4.62 -12.38
CA PRO A 145 -9.12 -5.89 -11.80
C PRO A 145 -9.77 -6.82 -12.83
N LYS A 146 -10.57 -6.28 -13.76
CA LYS A 146 -11.19 -7.07 -14.83
C LYS A 146 -10.14 -7.62 -15.79
N LYS A 147 -9.13 -6.83 -16.15
CA LYS A 147 -8.03 -7.24 -17.04
C LYS A 147 -7.12 -8.31 -16.43
N LEU A 148 -6.84 -8.20 -15.13
CA LEU A 148 -5.95 -9.13 -14.43
C LEU A 148 -6.71 -10.31 -13.81
N ASN A 149 -8.03 -10.22 -13.66
CA ASN A 149 -8.89 -11.13 -12.91
C ASN A 149 -8.34 -11.40 -11.50
N ILE A 150 -8.04 -10.32 -10.76
CA ILE A 150 -7.57 -10.33 -9.36
C ILE A 150 -8.06 -9.08 -8.62
N PRO A 151 -8.21 -9.12 -7.29
CA PRO A 151 -8.41 -7.93 -6.48
C PRO A 151 -7.21 -6.97 -6.53
N ILE A 152 -7.50 -5.68 -6.52
CA ILE A 152 -6.51 -4.60 -6.52
C ILE A 152 -6.80 -3.62 -5.40
N VAL A 153 -5.78 -3.32 -4.59
CA VAL A 153 -5.83 -2.31 -3.52
C VAL A 153 -4.95 -1.14 -3.94
N ALA A 154 -5.58 0.02 -4.12
CA ALA A 154 -4.89 1.22 -4.57
C ALA A 154 -4.95 2.30 -3.49
N LEU A 155 -3.80 2.88 -3.13
CA LEU A 155 -3.72 3.91 -2.09
C LEU A 155 -3.69 5.28 -2.73
N SER A 156 -4.68 6.10 -2.38
CA SER A 156 -4.73 7.51 -2.74
C SER A 156 -4.47 8.37 -1.51
N GLN A 157 -3.55 9.34 -1.61
CA GLN A 157 -3.47 10.42 -0.63
C GLN A 157 -4.63 11.43 -0.80
N LEU A 158 -5.14 11.99 0.30
CA LEU A 158 -6.13 13.07 0.27
C LEU A 158 -5.46 14.40 -0.07
N SER A 159 -6.17 15.28 -0.79
CA SER A 159 -5.70 16.63 -1.11
C SER A 159 -5.47 17.45 0.17
N HIS A 160 -4.51 18.39 0.10
CA HIS A 160 -4.16 19.25 1.24
C HIS A 160 -5.32 20.18 1.65
N GLN A 161 -6.24 20.50 0.74
CA GLN A 161 -7.42 21.34 1.00
C GLN A 161 -8.35 20.77 2.09
N VAL A 162 -8.37 19.43 2.27
CA VAL A 162 -9.14 18.76 3.34
C VAL A 162 -8.56 19.05 4.74
N LYS A 163 -7.28 19.46 4.84
CA LYS A 163 -6.61 19.75 6.12
C LYS A 163 -6.98 21.12 6.71
N ASN A 164 -7.48 22.05 5.88
CA ASN A 164 -7.78 23.43 6.27
C ASN A 164 -9.24 23.64 6.73
N ARG A 165 -10.06 22.59 6.75
CA ARG A 165 -11.45 22.67 7.22
C ARG A 165 -11.52 22.47 8.74
N THR A 166 -12.39 23.24 9.39
CA THR A 166 -12.72 23.13 10.83
C THR A 166 -13.29 21.75 11.16
N ASP A 167 -14.10 21.19 10.27
CA ASP A 167 -14.58 19.81 10.35
C ASP A 167 -13.60 18.82 9.73
N LYS A 168 -12.72 18.24 10.58
CA LYS A 168 -11.78 17.17 10.19
C LYS A 168 -12.44 15.80 10.01
N CYS A 169 -13.77 15.71 9.98
CA CYS A 169 -14.43 14.47 9.59
C CYS A 169 -14.15 14.24 8.11
N SER A 170 -13.44 13.15 7.82
CA SER A 170 -13.18 12.69 6.47
C SER A 170 -14.49 12.19 5.87
N GLN A 171 -15.37 13.12 5.55
CA GLN A 171 -16.63 12.81 4.90
C GLN A 171 -16.30 12.32 3.50
N LEU A 172 -16.99 11.25 3.11
CA LEU A 172 -17.02 10.71 1.76
C LEU A 172 -17.39 11.77 0.70
N SER A 173 -17.87 12.95 1.10
CA SER A 173 -18.14 14.12 0.26
C SER A 173 -16.87 14.79 -0.31
N ASN A 174 -15.69 14.64 0.31
CA ASN A 174 -14.43 15.11 -0.28
C ASN A 174 -13.92 14.23 -1.41
N LEU A 175 -14.56 13.08 -1.57
CA LEU A 175 -14.52 12.27 -2.77
C LEU A 175 -15.76 12.61 -3.60
N GLY A 176 -16.07 13.91 -3.82
CA GLY A 176 -17.29 14.37 -4.48
C GLY A 176 -17.58 13.65 -5.80
N ASP A 177 -16.51 13.27 -6.51
CA ASP A 177 -16.54 12.52 -7.77
C ASP A 177 -16.63 11.00 -7.63
N PHE A 178 -16.60 10.46 -6.40
CA PHE A 178 -16.83 9.05 -6.09
C PHE A 178 -18.29 8.77 -5.70
N SER A 179 -19.13 9.79 -5.58
CA SER A 179 -20.59 9.62 -5.40
C SER A 179 -21.21 8.86 -6.58
N SER A 180 -20.73 9.13 -7.81
CA SER A 180 -21.08 8.40 -9.04
C SER A 180 -20.46 6.99 -9.11
N ILE A 181 -19.33 6.76 -8.42
CA ILE A 181 -18.66 5.46 -8.34
C ILE A 181 -19.43 4.51 -7.42
N LYS A 182 -20.07 5.04 -6.36
CA LYS A 182 -20.69 4.28 -5.27
C LYS A 182 -21.92 3.46 -5.68
N GLN A 183 -22.66 3.90 -6.70
CA GLN A 183 -23.93 3.27 -7.09
C GLN A 183 -23.74 2.02 -7.99
N ASN A 184 -22.56 1.79 -8.59
CA ASN A 184 -22.27 0.66 -9.48
C ASN A 184 -20.85 0.05 -9.25
N ALA A 185 -20.39 -0.02 -7.99
CA ALA A 185 -18.97 -0.15 -7.70
C ALA A 185 -18.44 -1.59 -7.52
N VAL A 186 -17.55 -2.01 -8.43
CA VAL A 186 -16.52 -3.06 -8.18
C VAL A 186 -15.44 -2.57 -7.19
N ILE A 187 -15.40 -1.26 -6.90
CA ILE A 187 -14.42 -0.60 -6.04
C ILE A 187 -15.12 -0.07 -4.78
N ARG A 188 -14.66 -0.49 -3.59
CA ARG A 188 -15.12 0.09 -2.32
C ARG A 188 -14.04 1.00 -1.73
N PRO A 189 -14.26 2.33 -1.68
CA PRO A 189 -13.29 3.24 -1.07
C PRO A 189 -13.28 3.08 0.45
N PHE A 190 -12.10 2.90 1.03
CA PHE A 190 -11.88 2.93 2.47
C PHE A 190 -11.00 4.14 2.81
N ILE A 191 -11.43 4.91 3.82
CA ILE A 191 -10.67 6.06 4.30
C ILE A 191 -9.96 5.66 5.60
N PHE A 192 -8.63 5.56 5.55
CA PHE A 192 -7.81 5.39 6.73
C PHE A 192 -7.43 6.76 7.30
N LYS A 193 -8.03 7.13 8.43
CA LYS A 193 -7.71 8.36 9.17
C LYS A 193 -6.55 8.09 10.13
N TYR A 194 -5.35 8.54 9.77
CA TYR A 194 -4.22 8.53 10.69
C TYR A 194 -4.33 9.72 11.65
N ARG A 195 -4.60 9.46 12.93
CA ARG A 195 -4.63 10.47 13.99
C ARG A 195 -3.18 10.71 14.46
N LYS A 196 -2.59 11.86 14.13
CA LYS A 196 -1.42 12.36 14.89
C LYS A 196 -1.94 12.71 16.29
N ALA A 197 -1.27 12.23 17.34
CA ALA A 197 -1.60 12.51 18.73
C ALA A 197 -1.53 14.02 19.12
N ASN A 198 -1.01 14.87 18.24
CA ASN A 198 -0.76 16.29 18.53
C ASN A 198 -1.90 17.22 18.10
N TYR A 199 -3.15 16.92 18.47
CA TYR A 199 -4.29 17.84 18.29
C TYR A 199 -5.04 18.15 19.60
N LEU A 200 -4.47 17.82 20.76
CA LEU A 200 -4.99 18.19 22.08
C LEU A 200 -3.98 19.05 22.87
N LYS A 201 -3.43 20.07 22.21
CA LYS A 201 -2.93 21.25 22.90
C LYS A 201 -3.48 22.45 22.14
N ASN A 202 -4.09 23.37 22.87
CA ASN A 202 -4.80 24.57 22.41
C ASN A 202 -6.32 24.39 22.30
N VAL A 203 -6.96 24.01 23.41
CA VAL A 203 -8.07 24.79 23.97
C VAL A 203 -7.95 24.66 25.50
N GLU A 204 -7.19 25.57 26.11
CA GLU A 204 -7.35 25.93 27.52
C GLU A 204 -8.11 27.26 27.55
N PHE A 205 -9.11 27.30 28.44
CA PHE A 205 -10.06 28.36 28.79
C PHE A 205 -11.18 28.66 27.80
#